data_AF-A0A165BFN0-F1
#
_entry.id   AF-A0A165BFN0-F1
#
_cell.length_a   1.000
_cell.length_b   1.000
_cell.length_c   1.000
_cell.angle_alpha   90.00
_cell.angle_beta   90.00
_cell.angle_gamma   90.00
#
_symmetry.space_group_name_H-M   'P 1'
#
loop_
_entity.id
_entity.type
_entity.pdbx_description
1 polymer ?
#
loop_
_entity_poly.entity_id
_entity_poly.type
_entity_poly.pdbx_seq_one_letter_code
_entity_poly.pdbx_strand_id
1 'polypeptide(L)'
;MDSYADEVAATLATIDSIQFSPGALHLADSVLRLFLYPTMELIAQRGPEIKVVRNWPKGFKERVRLQFRHAARTLPLDQLPAYVAGFIRDRFAQACFAPLRRGMKALLLRYALLERAESGVRIYPVNENFLEQGFALHTTIARSAGERLVSVTAQIPHDMPPRKPAGNEDDDTSWHLASVQRWSGWAATDLPRFLLGPLRFAPFTCCPPRDCCQPNCKIVYSPQDRPLAATLVVTCDIRAGDRIIVEWSDVHLLLSSSPLACCVSLD
;
A
#
# COMPACT_ATOMS: atom_id res chain seq x y z
N MET A 1 -29.05 -3.16 6.85
CA MET A 1 -27.69 -3.58 7.26
C MET A 1 -26.78 -3.11 6.15
N ASP A 2 -25.85 -2.21 6.47
CA ASP A 2 -24.88 -1.74 5.50
C ASP A 2 -24.01 -2.93 5.07
N SER A 3 -23.64 -3.00 3.79
CA SER A 3 -22.75 -4.06 3.35
C SER A 3 -21.35 -3.79 3.88
N TYR A 4 -20.53 -4.84 4.09
CA TYR A 4 -19.13 -4.67 4.47
C TYR A 4 -18.38 -3.72 3.52
N ALA A 5 -18.75 -3.69 2.24
CA ALA A 5 -18.20 -2.76 1.26
C ALA A 5 -18.52 -1.29 1.56
N ASP A 6 -19.75 -0.99 1.99
CA ASP A 6 -20.17 0.37 2.34
C ASP A 6 -19.46 0.85 3.60
N GLU A 7 -19.33 -0.01 4.61
CA GLU A 7 -18.61 0.31 5.84
C GLU A 7 -17.11 0.55 5.60
N VAL A 8 -16.49 -0.27 4.74
CA VAL A 8 -15.09 -0.07 4.31
C VAL A 8 -14.93 1.24 3.56
N ALA A 9 -15.83 1.55 2.62
CA ALA A 9 -15.80 2.80 1.87
C ALA A 9 -15.95 4.01 2.81
N ALA A 10 -16.87 3.98 3.76
CA ALA A 10 -17.06 5.02 4.76
C ALA A 10 -15.81 5.19 5.65
N THR A 11 -15.21 4.08 6.08
CA THR A 11 -13.99 4.05 6.91
C THR A 11 -12.79 4.67 6.18
N LEU A 12 -12.70 4.47 4.87
CA LEU A 12 -11.60 4.95 4.04
C LEU A 12 -11.82 6.34 3.44
N ALA A 13 -13.07 6.82 3.35
CA ALA A 13 -13.44 8.05 2.64
C ALA A 13 -12.55 9.25 3.00
N THR A 14 -12.29 9.47 4.31
CA THR A 14 -11.42 10.56 4.74
C THR A 14 -9.99 10.36 4.29
N ILE A 15 -9.44 9.14 4.37
CA ILE A 15 -8.03 8.87 4.03
C ILE A 15 -7.81 8.86 2.51
N ASP A 16 -8.76 8.34 1.74
CA ASP A 16 -8.71 8.31 0.28
C ASP A 16 -8.68 9.72 -0.31
N SER A 17 -9.17 10.73 0.42
CA SER A 17 -9.09 12.14 0.01
C SER A 17 -7.73 12.82 0.28
N ILE A 18 -6.84 12.17 1.03
CA ILE A 18 -5.59 12.76 1.49
C ILE A 18 -4.48 12.57 0.45
N GLN A 19 -3.75 13.65 0.19
CA GLN A 19 -2.52 13.62 -0.60
C GLN A 19 -1.31 13.42 0.30
N PHE A 20 -0.34 12.65 -0.21
CA PHE A 20 0.92 12.37 0.45
C PHE A 20 2.06 12.54 -0.53
N SER A 21 3.19 13.09 -0.06
CA SER A 21 4.41 13.06 -0.89
C SER A 21 4.87 11.62 -1.09
N PRO A 22 5.42 11.28 -2.28
CA PRO A 22 5.93 9.94 -2.56
C PRO A 22 6.95 9.45 -1.53
N GLY A 23 7.94 10.28 -1.19
CA GLY A 23 8.98 9.92 -0.23
C GLY A 23 8.45 9.63 1.17
N ALA A 24 7.53 10.47 1.68
CA ALA A 24 6.98 10.30 3.02
C ALA A 24 6.08 9.06 3.11
N LEU A 25 5.24 8.83 2.09
CA LEU A 25 4.34 7.67 2.09
C LEU A 25 5.12 6.35 1.91
N HIS A 26 6.14 6.34 1.05
CA HIS A 26 7.01 5.18 0.86
C HIS A 26 7.73 4.82 2.16
N LEU A 27 8.36 5.79 2.83
CA LEU A 27 9.06 5.54 4.09
C LEU A 27 8.09 5.08 5.19
N ALA A 28 6.88 5.67 5.26
CA ALA A 28 5.84 5.21 6.17
C ALA A 28 5.46 3.74 5.93
N ASP A 29 5.29 3.33 4.67
CA ASP A 29 4.99 1.93 4.34
C ASP A 29 6.14 0.98 4.69
N SER A 30 7.39 1.35 4.39
CA SER A 30 8.58 0.57 4.76
C SER A 30 8.69 0.36 6.27
N VAL A 31 8.45 1.41 7.07
CA VAL A 31 8.45 1.34 8.54
C VAL A 31 7.37 0.37 9.06
N LEU A 32 6.15 0.44 8.52
CA LEU A 32 5.06 -0.44 8.92
C LEU A 32 5.34 -1.90 8.53
N ARG A 33 5.79 -2.13 7.30
CA ARG A 33 6.12 -3.48 6.83
C ARG A 33 7.26 -4.10 7.61
N LEU A 34 8.26 -3.33 8.03
CA LEU A 34 9.39 -3.85 8.79
C LEU A 34 8.96 -4.58 10.09
N PHE A 35 7.82 -4.20 10.69
CA PHE A 35 7.29 -4.95 11.83
C PHE A 35 6.12 -5.87 11.47
N LEU A 36 5.31 -5.61 10.44
CA LEU A 36 4.17 -6.46 10.06
C LEU A 36 4.57 -7.67 9.19
N TYR A 37 5.40 -7.41 8.17
CA TYR A 37 5.82 -8.33 7.11
C TYR A 37 7.31 -8.07 6.78
N PRO A 38 8.24 -8.42 7.70
CA PRO A 38 9.66 -8.10 7.55
C PRO A 38 10.28 -8.87 6.39
N THR A 39 11.01 -8.17 5.51
CA THR A 39 11.70 -8.74 4.35
C THR A 39 13.19 -8.39 4.41
N MET A 40 14.03 -9.16 3.72
CA MET A 40 15.48 -8.88 3.65
C MET A 40 15.78 -7.49 3.08
N GLU A 41 15.01 -7.07 2.07
CA GLU A 41 15.09 -5.73 1.46
C GLU A 41 14.87 -4.63 2.52
N LEU A 42 13.83 -4.75 3.35
CA LEU A 42 13.54 -3.77 4.41
C LEU A 42 14.58 -3.78 5.52
N ILE A 43 15.16 -4.95 5.84
CA ILE A 43 16.20 -5.07 6.87
C ILE A 43 17.48 -4.33 6.43
N ALA A 44 17.79 -4.35 5.14
CA ALA A 44 18.95 -3.70 4.54
C ALA A 44 18.81 -2.17 4.41
N GLN A 45 17.58 -1.64 4.47
CA GLN A 45 17.34 -0.20 4.36
C GLN A 45 18.04 0.61 5.49
N ARG A 46 18.36 1.86 5.16
CA ARG A 46 19.00 2.84 6.05
C ARG A 46 18.02 3.96 6.36
N GLY A 47 18.21 4.60 7.51
CA GLY A 47 17.37 5.72 7.96
C GLY A 47 17.13 5.64 9.47
N PRO A 48 16.93 6.78 10.15
CA PRO A 48 16.70 6.80 11.59
C PRO A 48 15.42 6.04 11.99
N GLU A 49 14.34 6.16 11.21
CA GLU A 49 13.05 5.49 11.45
C GLU A 49 13.17 3.97 11.31
N ILE A 50 13.81 3.52 10.22
CA ILE A 50 14.10 2.10 9.96
C ILE A 50 14.99 1.53 11.06
N LYS A 51 16.05 2.25 11.46
CA LYS A 51 16.98 1.82 12.53
C LYS A 51 16.24 1.63 13.86
N VAL A 52 15.34 2.54 14.22
CA VAL A 52 14.57 2.43 15.46
C VAL A 52 13.72 1.17 15.48
N VAL A 53 12.90 0.93 14.45
CA VAL A 53 12.04 -0.26 14.40
C VAL A 53 12.89 -1.52 14.28
N ARG A 54 13.96 -1.52 13.47
CA ARG A 54 14.88 -2.66 13.35
C ARG A 54 15.45 -3.07 14.70
N ASN A 55 15.81 -2.10 15.53
CA ASN A 55 16.40 -2.33 16.85
C ASN A 55 15.39 -2.65 17.96
N TRP A 56 14.08 -2.63 17.69
CA TRP A 56 13.11 -3.11 18.68
C TRP A 56 13.37 -4.58 19.04
N PRO A 57 13.25 -4.96 20.33
CA PRO A 57 13.43 -6.35 20.74
C PRO A 57 12.49 -7.29 19.96
N LYS A 58 12.99 -8.47 19.56
CA LYS A 58 12.21 -9.44 18.76
C LYS A 58 10.86 -9.79 19.41
N GLY A 59 10.88 -10.14 20.71
CA GLY A 59 9.66 -10.44 21.45
C GLY A 59 8.71 -9.24 21.60
N PHE A 60 9.23 -8.00 21.57
CA PHE A 60 8.38 -6.81 21.54
C PHE A 60 7.66 -6.67 20.19
N LYS A 61 8.37 -6.83 19.07
CA LYS A 61 7.76 -6.79 17.72
C LYS A 61 6.65 -7.82 17.56
N GLU A 62 6.91 -9.06 17.99
CA GLU A 62 5.94 -10.16 17.91
C GLU A 62 4.68 -9.85 18.73
N ARG A 63 4.83 -9.38 19.98
CA ARG A 63 3.68 -8.97 20.81
C ARG A 63 2.89 -7.82 20.18
N VAL A 64 3.57 -6.78 19.69
CA VAL A 64 2.91 -5.62 19.06
C VAL A 64 2.15 -6.04 17.80
N ARG A 65 2.74 -6.92 16.97
CA ARG A 65 2.10 -7.48 15.77
C ARG A 65 0.86 -8.29 16.12
N LEU A 66 0.94 -9.17 17.13
CA LEU A 66 -0.19 -9.98 17.59
C LEU A 66 -1.31 -9.12 18.17
N GLN A 67 -0.98 -8.12 18.99
CA GLN A 67 -1.94 -7.16 19.54
C GLN A 67 -2.67 -6.40 18.42
N PHE A 68 -1.94 -5.91 17.43
CA PHE A 68 -2.53 -5.23 16.27
C PHE A 68 -3.48 -6.14 15.50
N ARG A 69 -3.03 -7.34 15.11
CA ARG A 69 -3.86 -8.29 14.34
C ARG A 69 -5.09 -8.74 15.09
N HIS A 70 -4.97 -8.96 16.41
CA HIS A 70 -6.10 -9.31 17.24
C HIS A 70 -7.12 -8.18 17.26
N ALA A 71 -6.70 -6.95 17.59
CA ALA A 71 -7.60 -5.79 17.61
C ALA A 71 -8.25 -5.52 16.26
N ALA A 72 -7.50 -5.59 15.16
CA ALA A 72 -8.01 -5.40 13.80
C ALA A 72 -9.13 -6.38 13.44
N ARG A 73 -9.08 -7.60 13.97
CA ARG A 73 -10.08 -8.66 13.75
C ARG A 73 -11.32 -8.53 14.64
N THR A 74 -11.15 -8.02 15.86
CA THR A 74 -12.20 -8.06 16.88
C THR A 74 -12.93 -6.75 17.07
N LEU A 75 -12.30 -5.61 16.73
CA LEU A 75 -12.93 -4.31 16.89
C LEU A 75 -14.01 -4.07 15.81
N PRO A 76 -15.10 -3.37 16.15
CA PRO A 76 -16.02 -2.79 15.17
C PRO A 76 -15.30 -1.89 14.14
N LEU A 77 -15.80 -1.84 12.89
CA LEU A 77 -15.15 -1.11 11.79
C LEU A 77 -15.03 0.39 12.08
N ASP A 78 -16.06 0.99 12.66
CA ASP A 78 -16.12 2.40 13.07
C ASP A 78 -15.09 2.77 14.15
N GLN A 79 -14.62 1.80 14.93
CA GLN A 79 -13.61 2.00 15.97
C GLN A 79 -12.17 1.86 15.46
N LEU A 80 -11.95 1.24 14.29
CA LEU A 80 -10.61 1.01 13.75
C LEU A 80 -9.81 2.31 13.52
N PRO A 81 -10.37 3.40 12.99
CA PRO A 81 -9.62 4.65 12.79
C PRO A 81 -9.05 5.21 14.10
N ALA A 82 -9.86 5.20 15.18
CA ALA A 82 -9.43 5.69 16.50
C ALA A 82 -8.36 4.79 17.10
N TYR A 83 -8.54 3.46 17.00
CA TYR A 83 -7.54 2.48 17.43
C TYR A 83 -6.21 2.66 16.69
N VAL A 84 -6.22 2.75 15.37
CA VAL A 84 -5.02 2.97 14.54
C VAL A 84 -4.33 4.28 14.91
N ALA A 85 -5.09 5.35 15.12
CA ALA A 85 -4.53 6.64 15.52
C ALA A 85 -3.82 6.56 16.89
N GLY A 86 -4.42 5.90 17.87
CA GLY A 86 -3.82 5.63 19.18
C GLY A 86 -2.59 4.72 19.08
N PHE A 87 -2.68 3.64 18.31
CA PHE A 87 -1.57 2.72 18.08
C PHE A 87 -0.34 3.43 17.49
N ILE A 88 -0.53 4.27 16.46
CA ILE A 88 0.56 5.04 15.86
C ILE A 88 1.15 6.03 16.87
N ARG A 89 0.31 6.76 17.61
CA ARG A 89 0.75 7.71 18.64
C ARG A 89 1.63 7.03 19.69
N ASP A 90 1.19 5.87 20.19
CA ASP A 90 1.79 5.21 21.35
C ASP A 90 3.01 4.36 20.97
N ARG A 91 2.99 3.70 19.80
CA ARG A 91 4.09 2.82 19.35
C ARG A 91 5.16 3.56 18.53
N PHE A 92 4.81 4.69 17.91
CA PHE A 92 5.71 5.51 17.11
C PHE A 92 5.83 6.94 17.69
N ALA A 93 6.02 6.99 19.02
CA ALA A 93 6.11 8.24 19.78
C ALA A 93 7.41 9.04 19.54
N GLN A 94 8.49 8.37 19.11
CA GLN A 94 9.78 9.02 18.85
C GLN A 94 9.67 10.10 17.76
N ALA A 95 10.45 11.18 17.90
CA ALA A 95 10.36 12.37 17.06
C ALA A 95 10.61 12.10 15.57
N CYS A 96 11.49 11.13 15.23
CA CYS A 96 11.76 10.75 13.84
C CYS A 96 10.51 10.27 13.09
N PHE A 97 9.51 9.71 13.78
CA PHE A 97 8.28 9.29 13.11
C PHE A 97 7.27 10.42 12.89
N ALA A 98 7.44 11.59 13.52
CA ALA A 98 6.44 12.67 13.49
C ALA A 98 6.01 13.08 12.06
N PRO A 99 6.91 13.23 11.08
CA PRO A 99 6.54 13.55 9.70
C PRO A 99 5.75 12.43 8.99
N LEU A 100 5.91 11.18 9.44
CA LEU A 100 5.33 9.99 8.80
C LEU A 100 3.98 9.58 9.38
N ARG A 101 3.62 10.04 10.59
CA ARG A 101 2.44 9.57 11.34
C ARG A 101 1.16 9.60 10.52
N ARG A 102 0.96 10.62 9.68
CA ARG A 102 -0.24 10.73 8.83
C ARG A 102 -0.30 9.60 7.79
N GLY A 103 0.81 9.36 7.08
CA GLY A 103 0.92 8.25 6.12
C GLY A 103 0.83 6.89 6.80
N MET A 104 1.45 6.74 7.97
CA MET A 104 1.37 5.50 8.75
C MET A 104 -0.05 5.19 9.21
N LYS A 105 -0.84 6.18 9.64
CA LYS A 105 -2.26 5.97 9.98
C LYS A 105 -3.06 5.50 8.78
N ALA A 106 -2.88 6.16 7.63
CA ALA A 106 -3.57 5.80 6.38
C ALA A 106 -3.27 4.35 5.98
N LEU A 107 -1.99 3.99 5.93
CA LEU A 107 -1.55 2.66 5.51
C LEU A 107 -1.91 1.58 6.55
N LEU A 108 -1.71 1.84 7.84
CA LEU A 108 -2.01 0.87 8.90
C LEU A 108 -3.50 0.57 8.99
N LEU A 109 -4.38 1.55 8.70
CA LEU A 109 -5.82 1.30 8.60
C LEU A 109 -6.15 0.33 7.47
N ARG A 110 -5.53 0.48 6.30
CA ARG A 110 -5.71 -0.47 5.18
C ARG A 110 -5.26 -1.89 5.57
N TYR A 111 -4.11 -2.01 6.25
CA TYR A 111 -3.67 -3.30 6.79
C TYR A 111 -4.67 -3.87 7.81
N ALA A 112 -5.27 -3.04 8.66
CA ALA A 112 -6.28 -3.50 9.63
C ALA A 112 -7.54 -4.04 8.93
N LEU A 113 -8.02 -3.36 7.89
CA LEU A 113 -9.18 -3.80 7.11
C LEU A 113 -8.94 -5.15 6.42
N LEU A 114 -7.72 -5.39 5.92
CA LEU A 114 -7.33 -6.67 5.33
C LEU A 114 -7.34 -7.83 6.35
N GLU A 115 -6.95 -7.58 7.61
CA GLU A 115 -6.84 -8.63 8.62
C GLU A 115 -8.19 -9.22 9.08
N ARG A 116 -9.30 -8.57 8.72
CA ARG A 116 -10.68 -9.00 9.04
C ARG A 116 -11.08 -10.30 8.33
N ALA A 117 -11.98 -11.08 8.92
CA ALA A 117 -12.43 -12.33 8.32
C ALA A 117 -13.29 -12.08 7.06
N GLU A 118 -14.10 -11.03 7.11
CA GLU A 118 -14.97 -10.54 6.04
C GLU A 118 -14.17 -10.05 4.83
N SER A 119 -12.89 -9.72 5.03
CA SER A 119 -11.98 -9.38 3.93
C SER A 119 -11.85 -10.56 2.96
N GLY A 120 -11.93 -11.80 3.46
CA GLY A 120 -11.72 -13.07 2.74
C GLY A 120 -10.35 -13.17 2.04
N VAL A 121 -9.36 -12.41 2.50
CA VAL A 121 -8.00 -12.34 1.94
C VAL A 121 -6.98 -12.29 3.07
N ARG A 122 -5.75 -12.74 2.78
CA ARG A 122 -4.67 -12.71 3.74
C ARG A 122 -3.31 -12.62 3.08
N ILE A 123 -2.38 -11.94 3.74
CA ILE A 123 -0.96 -11.93 3.37
C ILE A 123 -0.30 -13.14 4.05
N TYR A 124 0.25 -14.04 3.24
CA TYR A 124 0.98 -15.23 3.69
C TYR A 124 2.46 -15.14 3.33
N PRO A 125 3.35 -15.74 4.15
CA PRO A 125 4.71 -15.99 3.72
C PRO A 125 4.73 -16.87 2.48
N VAL A 126 5.59 -16.56 1.52
CA VAL A 126 5.88 -17.39 0.36
C VAL A 126 7.36 -17.71 0.33
N ASN A 127 7.74 -18.80 -0.35
CA ASN A 127 9.14 -19.20 -0.45
C ASN A 127 9.97 -18.07 -1.10
N GLU A 128 11.11 -17.71 -0.49
CA GLU A 128 12.01 -16.64 -0.96
C GLU A 128 12.59 -16.90 -2.36
N ASN A 129 12.52 -18.14 -2.86
CA ASN A 129 12.86 -18.49 -4.24
C ASN A 129 11.88 -17.87 -5.26
N PHE A 130 10.66 -17.56 -4.82
CA PHE A 130 9.80 -16.66 -5.57
C PHE A 130 10.28 -15.24 -5.26
N LEU A 131 10.57 -14.42 -6.28
CA LEU A 131 10.95 -13.00 -6.13
C LEU A 131 9.89 -12.13 -5.42
N GLU A 132 8.80 -12.76 -4.98
CA GLU A 132 7.90 -12.22 -4.00
C GLU A 132 8.65 -12.08 -2.68
N GLN A 133 9.05 -10.87 -2.31
CA GLN A 133 9.85 -10.50 -1.12
C GLN A 133 9.35 -11.12 0.21
N GLY A 134 9.39 -12.43 0.37
CA GLY A 134 8.87 -13.22 1.47
C GLY A 134 7.35 -13.30 1.64
N PHE A 135 6.51 -12.51 0.96
CA PHE A 135 5.05 -12.47 1.22
C PHE A 135 4.18 -12.21 -0.02
N ALA A 136 2.99 -12.81 -0.06
CA ALA A 136 1.98 -12.57 -1.09
C ALA A 136 0.53 -12.65 -0.60
N LEU A 137 -0.39 -11.99 -1.33
CA LEU A 137 -1.82 -12.03 -1.09
C LEU A 137 -2.46 -13.33 -1.61
N HIS A 138 -3.25 -13.96 -0.76
CA HIS A 138 -4.09 -15.12 -1.11
C HIS A 138 -5.52 -14.86 -0.69
N THR A 139 -6.48 -15.47 -1.38
CA THR A 139 -7.87 -15.48 -0.92
C THR A 139 -8.10 -16.63 0.05
N THR A 140 -8.93 -16.41 1.07
CA THR A 140 -9.31 -17.45 2.05
C THR A 140 -10.69 -18.03 1.75
N ILE A 141 -11.40 -17.52 0.74
CA ILE A 141 -12.71 -17.96 0.29
C ILE A 141 -12.73 -18.01 -1.23
N ALA A 142 -13.70 -18.70 -1.82
CA ALA A 142 -13.88 -18.63 -3.28
C ALA A 142 -14.35 -17.21 -3.68
N ARG A 143 -13.89 -16.74 -4.84
CA ARG A 143 -14.25 -15.44 -5.41
C ARG A 143 -14.82 -15.60 -6.80
N SER A 144 -15.74 -14.70 -7.16
CA SER A 144 -16.38 -14.72 -8.48
C SER A 144 -15.87 -13.61 -9.37
N ALA A 145 -15.83 -13.86 -10.68
CA ALA A 145 -15.55 -12.83 -11.67
C ALA A 145 -16.45 -11.60 -11.49
N GLY A 146 -15.86 -10.41 -11.54
CA GLY A 146 -16.53 -9.12 -11.31
C GLY A 146 -16.58 -8.67 -9.84
N GLU A 147 -16.22 -9.53 -8.89
CA GLU A 147 -16.20 -9.18 -7.47
C GLU A 147 -15.13 -8.11 -7.18
N ARG A 148 -15.49 -7.09 -6.39
CA ARG A 148 -14.56 -6.05 -5.95
C ARG A 148 -13.98 -6.41 -4.57
N LEU A 149 -12.65 -6.48 -4.49
CA LEU A 149 -11.94 -6.78 -3.24
C LEU A 149 -11.71 -5.52 -2.41
N VAL A 150 -12.79 -4.95 -1.89
CA VAL A 150 -12.85 -3.61 -1.23
C VAL A 150 -11.86 -3.38 -0.09
N SER A 151 -11.37 -4.43 0.57
CA SER A 151 -10.37 -4.38 1.65
C SER A 151 -8.93 -4.49 1.14
N VAL A 152 -8.72 -4.99 -0.08
CA VAL A 152 -7.42 -5.02 -0.76
C VAL A 152 -7.23 -3.65 -1.42
N THR A 153 -6.63 -2.72 -0.68
CA THR A 153 -6.48 -1.33 -1.13
C THR A 153 -5.02 -0.87 -1.10
N ALA A 154 -4.73 0.14 -1.92
CA ALA A 154 -3.49 0.90 -1.89
C ALA A 154 -3.79 2.39 -1.79
N GLN A 155 -2.89 3.12 -1.12
CA GLN A 155 -2.72 4.56 -1.26
C GLN A 155 -1.72 4.84 -2.37
N ILE A 156 -2.05 5.80 -3.23
CA ILE A 156 -1.18 6.29 -4.29
C ILE A 156 -0.67 7.68 -3.86
N PRO A 157 0.66 7.89 -3.76
CA PRO A 157 1.20 9.21 -3.47
C PRO A 157 1.04 10.14 -4.67
N HIS A 158 1.02 11.44 -4.39
CA HIS A 158 0.92 12.46 -5.41
C HIS A 158 1.70 13.70 -4.97
N ASP A 159 2.62 14.18 -5.81
CA ASP A 159 3.28 15.45 -5.56
C ASP A 159 2.36 16.62 -5.92
N MET A 160 2.40 17.68 -5.13
CA MET A 160 1.86 18.98 -5.53
C MET A 160 3.03 19.81 -6.04
N PRO A 161 2.89 20.58 -7.14
CA PRO A 161 3.79 21.69 -7.36
C PRO A 161 3.73 22.60 -6.13
N PRO A 162 4.87 23.17 -5.69
CA PRO A 162 4.88 24.05 -4.53
C PRO A 162 3.88 25.19 -4.73
N ARG A 163 2.97 25.38 -3.76
CA ARG A 163 2.10 26.56 -3.74
C ARG A 163 3.02 27.78 -3.63
N LYS A 164 2.98 28.67 -4.62
CA LYS A 164 3.62 30.00 -4.49
C LYS A 164 3.09 30.62 -3.19
N PRO A 165 3.96 31.07 -2.27
CA PRO A 165 3.50 31.87 -1.15
C PRO A 165 2.82 33.13 -1.70
N ALA A 166 1.66 33.48 -1.16
CA ALA A 166 0.99 34.74 -1.47
C ALA A 166 1.81 35.87 -0.82
N GLY A 167 2.70 36.50 -1.58
CA GLY A 167 3.48 37.63 -1.08
C GLY A 167 4.58 38.07 -2.03
N ASN A 168 4.41 39.30 -2.52
CA ASN A 168 5.36 40.18 -3.20
C ASN A 168 5.81 39.78 -4.62
N GLU A 169 5.06 40.33 -5.59
CA GLU A 169 5.59 40.75 -6.88
C GLU A 169 6.66 41.82 -6.61
N ASP A 170 7.94 41.46 -6.57
CA ASP A 170 9.11 42.34 -6.84
C ASP A 170 10.41 41.71 -6.31
N ASP A 171 10.69 40.46 -6.69
CA ASP A 171 12.06 39.95 -6.58
C ASP A 171 12.40 39.07 -7.78
N ASP A 172 13.24 39.63 -8.66
CA ASP A 172 13.80 39.04 -9.87
C ASP A 172 14.91 38.04 -9.52
N THR A 173 14.58 37.05 -8.67
CA THR A 173 15.39 35.86 -8.45
C THR A 173 14.81 34.72 -9.27
N SER A 174 15.06 34.83 -10.58
CA SER A 174 14.81 33.82 -11.62
C SER A 174 15.67 32.56 -11.44
N TRP A 175 15.49 31.83 -10.34
CA TRP A 175 15.94 30.44 -10.23
C TRP A 175 14.83 29.55 -9.65
N HIS A 176 14.37 28.64 -10.52
CA HIS A 176 13.41 27.53 -10.31
C HIS A 176 11.93 27.72 -10.71
N LEU A 177 11.66 28.66 -11.62
CA LEU A 177 10.47 28.60 -12.50
C LEU A 177 10.58 27.52 -13.63
N ALA A 178 11.50 26.56 -13.51
CA ALA A 178 11.71 25.49 -14.48
C ALA A 178 10.91 24.18 -14.20
N SER A 179 10.07 24.13 -13.15
CA SER A 179 9.31 22.91 -12.78
C SER A 179 7.80 23.02 -13.02
N VAL A 180 7.31 24.16 -13.51
CA VAL A 180 5.85 24.44 -13.62
C VAL A 180 5.33 24.25 -15.05
N GLN A 181 6.20 24.03 -16.05
CA GLN A 181 5.84 23.52 -17.37
C GLN A 181 6.33 22.08 -17.54
N ARG A 182 5.59 21.12 -16.99
CA ARG A 182 5.59 19.69 -17.38
C ARG A 182 4.60 19.00 -16.47
N TRP A 183 3.30 19.05 -16.77
CA TRP A 183 2.30 18.20 -16.12
C TRP A 183 1.24 17.73 -17.14
N SER A 184 1.05 18.48 -18.23
CA SER A 184 0.39 18.00 -19.46
C SER A 184 1.22 16.97 -20.24
N GLY A 185 2.47 16.70 -19.86
CA GLY A 185 3.35 15.69 -20.47
C GLY A 185 3.50 14.39 -19.67
N TRP A 186 2.76 14.19 -18.57
CA TRP A 186 3.03 13.13 -17.59
C TRP A 186 2.18 11.87 -17.73
N ALA A 187 1.16 11.93 -18.60
CA ALA A 187 0.60 10.72 -19.22
C ALA A 187 1.54 10.14 -20.30
N ALA A 188 2.59 10.88 -20.70
CA ALA A 188 3.45 10.53 -21.83
C ALA A 188 4.86 10.06 -21.44
N THR A 189 5.30 10.11 -20.18
CA THR A 189 6.65 9.62 -19.80
C THR A 189 6.73 8.95 -18.43
N ASP A 190 7.41 7.81 -18.46
CA ASP A 190 7.88 6.90 -17.41
C ASP A 190 8.39 7.55 -16.10
N LEU A 191 7.51 7.80 -15.14
CA LEU A 191 7.86 7.80 -13.72
C LEU A 191 6.83 7.03 -12.90
N PRO A 192 7.25 6.34 -11.83
CA PRO A 192 6.56 5.13 -11.45
C PRO A 192 5.61 5.35 -10.25
N ARG A 193 4.35 4.93 -10.44
CA ARG A 193 3.26 5.15 -9.48
C ARG A 193 3.32 4.11 -8.37
N PHE A 194 3.81 4.45 -7.17
CA PHE A 194 3.87 3.51 -6.04
C PHE A 194 2.46 3.16 -5.51
N LEU A 195 2.11 1.88 -5.51
CA LEU A 195 0.97 1.33 -4.79
C LEU A 195 1.45 0.95 -3.39
N LEU A 196 0.99 1.69 -2.37
CA LEU A 196 1.46 1.51 -1.00
C LEU A 196 0.32 1.02 -0.11
N GLY A 197 0.60 0.06 0.77
CA GLY A 197 -0.42 -0.66 1.55
C GLY A 197 -0.66 -2.09 1.06
N PRO A 198 -1.72 -2.78 1.55
CA PRO A 198 -1.92 -4.21 1.34
C PRO A 198 -1.89 -4.69 -0.10
N LEU A 199 -2.46 -3.92 -1.05
CA LEU A 199 -2.53 -4.32 -2.45
C LEU A 199 -1.14 -4.60 -3.06
N ARG A 200 -0.08 -3.98 -2.54
CA ARG A 200 1.30 -4.19 -3.03
C ARG A 200 1.82 -5.62 -2.87
N PHE A 201 1.15 -6.45 -2.06
CA PHE A 201 1.46 -7.86 -1.88
C PHE A 201 0.78 -8.76 -2.93
N ALA A 202 0.03 -8.20 -3.87
CA ALA A 202 -0.46 -8.94 -5.02
C ALA A 202 0.61 -8.87 -6.13
N PRO A 203 1.28 -9.99 -6.46
CA PRO A 203 2.27 -10.00 -7.53
C PRO A 203 1.64 -9.67 -8.88
N PHE A 204 2.44 -9.10 -9.77
CA PHE A 204 2.06 -8.89 -11.16
C PHE A 204 2.51 -10.08 -11.99
N THR A 205 1.82 -10.34 -13.10
CA THR A 205 2.21 -11.44 -13.99
C THR A 205 3.64 -11.28 -14.49
N CYS A 206 4.30 -12.41 -14.75
CA CYS A 206 5.53 -12.42 -15.52
C CYS A 206 5.30 -11.86 -16.92
N CYS A 207 6.33 -11.27 -17.52
CA CYS A 207 6.35 -10.97 -18.95
C CYS A 207 7.38 -11.89 -19.64
N PRO A 208 6.95 -12.75 -20.58
CA PRO A 208 5.55 -13.05 -20.93
C PRO A 208 4.82 -13.83 -19.82
N PRO A 209 3.47 -13.79 -19.77
CA PRO A 209 2.69 -14.61 -18.84
C PRO A 209 3.02 -16.09 -19.01
N ARG A 210 3.30 -16.77 -17.90
CA ARG A 210 3.56 -18.21 -17.82
C ARG A 210 2.37 -18.87 -17.12
N ASP A 211 2.20 -20.17 -17.31
CA ASP A 211 1.11 -20.94 -16.70
C ASP A 211 1.05 -20.83 -15.17
N CYS A 212 2.20 -20.62 -14.52
CA CYS A 212 2.30 -20.41 -13.07
C CYS A 212 1.86 -19.02 -12.57
N CYS A 213 1.62 -18.06 -13.47
CA CYS A 213 1.37 -16.65 -13.16
C CYS A 213 0.19 -16.10 -13.99
N GLN A 214 -0.91 -16.86 -14.05
CA GLN A 214 -2.18 -16.46 -14.67
C GLN A 214 -2.86 -15.35 -13.84
N PRO A 215 -3.08 -14.14 -14.40
CA PRO A 215 -3.74 -13.05 -13.68
C PRO A 215 -5.20 -13.38 -13.42
N ASN A 216 -5.65 -13.10 -12.20
CA ASN A 216 -7.04 -13.30 -11.78
C ASN A 216 -7.69 -12.05 -11.18
N CYS A 217 -6.94 -10.95 -11.11
CA CYS A 217 -7.42 -9.65 -10.69
C CYS A 217 -6.86 -8.54 -11.60
N LYS A 218 -7.55 -7.40 -11.63
CA LYS A 218 -7.04 -6.15 -12.21
C LYS A 218 -7.22 -4.99 -11.24
N ILE A 219 -6.38 -3.97 -11.38
CA ILE A 219 -6.48 -2.76 -10.57
C ILE A 219 -7.66 -1.91 -11.05
N VAL A 220 -8.41 -1.37 -10.10
CA VAL A 220 -9.41 -0.34 -10.34
C VAL A 220 -9.17 0.83 -9.39
N TYR A 221 -9.41 2.04 -9.90
CA TYR A 221 -9.19 3.27 -9.18
C TYR A 221 -10.50 3.83 -8.62
N SER A 222 -10.42 4.55 -7.50
CA SER A 222 -11.56 5.34 -7.03
C SER A 222 -11.84 6.49 -8.02
N PRO A 223 -13.10 6.68 -8.47
CA PRO A 223 -13.43 7.68 -9.49
C PRO A 223 -13.35 9.10 -8.93
N GLN A 224 -12.42 9.90 -9.47
CA GLN A 224 -12.27 11.37 -9.40
C GLN A 224 -11.01 11.74 -10.23
N ASP A 225 -10.85 12.99 -10.64
CA ASP A 225 -9.80 13.48 -11.58
C ASP A 225 -8.34 13.11 -11.21
N ARG A 226 -8.10 12.55 -10.01
CA ARG A 226 -6.83 11.96 -9.58
C ARG A 226 -7.09 10.70 -8.74
N PRO A 227 -6.56 9.52 -9.13
CA PRO A 227 -6.70 8.34 -8.29
C PRO A 227 -5.71 8.41 -7.12
N LEU A 228 -6.22 8.71 -5.93
CA LEU A 228 -5.44 8.69 -4.68
C LEU A 228 -5.45 7.32 -4.01
N ALA A 229 -6.37 6.45 -4.40
CA ALA A 229 -6.48 5.10 -3.91
C ALA A 229 -6.85 4.13 -5.05
N ALA A 230 -6.47 2.88 -4.85
CA ALA A 230 -6.76 1.78 -5.76
C ALA A 230 -7.21 0.54 -4.99
N THR A 231 -7.94 -0.32 -5.67
CA THR A 231 -8.36 -1.64 -5.19
C THR A 231 -8.37 -2.64 -6.35
N LEU A 232 -8.83 -3.87 -6.13
CA LEU A 232 -8.85 -4.93 -7.14
C LEU A 232 -10.28 -5.32 -7.51
N VAL A 233 -10.45 -5.72 -8.77
CA VAL A 233 -11.62 -6.46 -9.25
C VAL A 233 -11.14 -7.80 -9.78
N VAL A 234 -11.86 -8.85 -9.40
CA VAL A 234 -11.62 -10.23 -9.83
C VAL A 234 -12.01 -10.38 -11.30
N THR A 235 -11.14 -10.94 -12.13
CA THR A 235 -11.35 -11.08 -13.58
C THR A 235 -11.81 -12.48 -13.99
N CYS A 236 -11.55 -13.49 -13.15
CA CYS A 236 -12.01 -14.87 -13.31
C CYS A 236 -12.26 -15.50 -11.94
N ASP A 237 -13.03 -16.59 -11.87
CA ASP A 237 -13.32 -17.25 -10.59
C ASP A 237 -12.03 -17.77 -9.93
N ILE A 238 -11.88 -17.53 -8.62
CA ILE A 238 -10.70 -17.87 -7.82
C ILE A 238 -11.11 -18.87 -6.74
N ARG A 239 -10.33 -19.95 -6.54
CA ARG A 239 -10.61 -20.90 -5.47
C ARG A 239 -10.06 -20.40 -4.13
N ALA A 240 -10.66 -20.85 -3.04
CA ALA A 240 -10.13 -20.59 -1.71
C ALA A 240 -8.70 -21.15 -1.59
N GLY A 241 -7.77 -20.32 -1.09
CA GLY A 241 -6.35 -20.67 -0.97
C GLY A 241 -5.50 -20.22 -2.15
N ASP A 242 -6.10 -19.85 -3.29
CA ASP A 242 -5.34 -19.40 -4.46
C ASP A 242 -4.73 -18.01 -4.22
N ARG A 243 -3.62 -17.77 -4.92
CA ARG A 243 -2.91 -16.49 -4.92
C ARG A 243 -3.67 -15.44 -5.72
N ILE A 244 -3.67 -14.20 -5.25
CA ILE A 244 -4.18 -13.05 -6.01
C ILE A 244 -3.05 -12.52 -6.89
N ILE A 245 -3.26 -12.54 -8.21
CA ILE A 245 -2.28 -12.15 -9.22
C ILE A 245 -2.90 -11.05 -10.08
N VAL A 246 -2.20 -9.92 -10.19
CA VAL A 246 -2.69 -8.74 -10.89
C VAL A 246 -2.22 -8.75 -12.34
N GLU A 247 -3.15 -8.47 -13.25
CA GLU A 247 -2.89 -8.29 -14.67
C GLU A 247 -1.87 -7.16 -14.93
N TRP A 248 -0.95 -7.43 -15.85
CA TRP A 248 0.15 -6.55 -16.27
C TRP A 248 -0.28 -5.53 -17.34
N SER A 249 -1.52 -5.04 -17.27
CA SER A 249 -2.08 -4.15 -18.30
C SER A 249 -1.82 -2.65 -18.04
N ASP A 250 -1.32 -2.27 -16.86
CA ASP A 250 -0.97 -0.88 -16.52
C ASP A 250 0.55 -0.74 -16.28
N VAL A 251 1.32 -0.89 -17.36
CA VAL A 251 2.80 -0.87 -17.40
C VAL A 251 3.41 0.38 -16.73
N HIS A 252 2.69 1.51 -16.72
CA HIS A 252 3.16 2.77 -16.14
C HIS A 252 3.14 2.78 -14.59
N LEU A 253 2.46 1.83 -13.93
CA LEU A 253 2.56 1.63 -12.48
C LEU A 253 3.86 0.88 -12.09
N LEU A 254 4.42 0.07 -13.00
CA LEU A 254 5.14 -1.14 -12.60
C LEU A 254 6.66 -1.01 -12.38
N LEU A 255 7.31 0.01 -12.94
CA LEU A 255 8.77 0.13 -12.80
C LEU A 255 9.25 0.56 -11.40
N SER A 256 8.36 0.88 -10.45
CA SER A 256 8.79 1.11 -9.04
C SER A 256 7.89 0.60 -7.94
N SER A 257 6.66 0.21 -8.25
CA SER A 257 5.64 0.01 -7.21
C SER A 257 5.56 -1.41 -6.70
N SER A 258 5.98 -2.36 -7.52
CA SER A 258 6.02 -3.77 -7.16
C SER A 258 7.44 -4.32 -7.31
N PRO A 259 8.06 -4.76 -6.22
CA PRO A 259 9.22 -5.63 -6.30
C PRO A 259 8.86 -7.05 -6.77
N LEU A 260 7.57 -7.34 -7.00
CA LEU A 260 7.05 -8.67 -7.28
C LEU A 260 6.73 -8.82 -8.79
N ALA A 261 7.73 -8.63 -9.65
CA ALA A 261 7.67 -9.25 -10.96
C ALA A 261 7.90 -10.76 -10.74
N CYS A 262 6.98 -11.60 -11.21
CA CYS A 262 7.21 -13.04 -11.31
C CYS A 262 8.40 -13.24 -12.28
N CYS A 263 9.65 -13.29 -11.80
CA CYS A 263 10.77 -13.79 -12.58
C CYS A 263 11.23 -15.08 -11.92
N VAL A 264 10.84 -16.21 -12.49
CA VAL A 264 11.52 -17.47 -12.16
C VAL A 264 12.92 -17.36 -12.75
N SER A 265 13.93 -17.64 -11.94
CA SER A 265 15.32 -17.76 -12.39
C SER A 265 15.35 -18.62 -13.65
N LEU A 266 16.03 -18.12 -14.69
CA LEU A 266 16.36 -18.96 -15.83
C LEU A 266 17.39 -19.97 -15.30
N ASP A 267 16.95 -21.22 -15.13
CA ASP A 267 17.88 -22.34 -15.12
C ASP A 267 18.53 -22.48 -16.50
#